data_AF-X1FRY9-F1
#
_entry.id   AF-X1FRY9-F1
#
_cell.length_a   1.000
_cell.length_b   1.000
_cell.length_c   1.000
_cell.angle_alpha   90.00
_cell.angle_beta   90.00
_cell.angle_gamma   90.00
#
_symmetry.space_group_name_H-M   'P 1'
#
loop_
_entity.id
_entity.type
_entity.pdbx_description
1 polymer ?
#
loop_
_entity_poly.entity_id
_entity_poly.type
_entity_poly.pdbx_seq_one_letter_code
_entity_poly.pdbx_strand_id
1 'polypeptide(L)'
;ELEMVEKRESGTGLVVGGVGGTVVGTVLGLLLASKPAEAAPPEAKWDYLVQCQEAIIALLQQAVDGNATMISLLQQLLVAQGVSPEGVEVTVQTKWVAKEPEVIFDRAITSAATVDADKMVNWTKGKRLVIRVESLLDEDCDIQVVGNITDNYYLATDIPPVETCLAHGHTSIGLAWDDWFPFIGVRITTAIAPTSGLLTVSVVIQE
;
A
#
# COMPACT_ATOMS: atom_id res chain seq x y z
N GLU A 1 48.36 33.90 -44.24
CA GLU A 1 47.03 33.72 -43.62
C GLU A 1 47.15 32.61 -42.59
N LEU A 2 46.99 32.97 -41.32
CA LEU A 2 46.97 32.08 -40.18
C LEU A 2 45.49 32.02 -39.77
N GLU A 3 44.85 30.87 -39.93
CA GLU A 3 43.61 30.59 -39.20
C GLU A 3 43.65 29.20 -38.55
N MET A 4 43.21 29.22 -37.31
CA MET A 4 43.60 28.33 -36.24
C MET A 4 42.98 26.94 -36.34
N VAL A 5 43.78 25.94 -36.01
CA VAL A 5 43.32 24.61 -35.63
C VAL A 5 42.44 24.75 -34.39
N GLU A 6 41.15 24.46 -34.55
CA GLU A 6 40.17 24.44 -33.46
C GLU A 6 40.55 23.35 -32.45
N LYS A 7 41.02 23.80 -31.30
CA LYS A 7 41.43 23.01 -30.16
C LYS A 7 40.15 22.43 -29.53
N ARG A 8 39.86 21.14 -29.75
CA ARG A 8 38.88 20.41 -28.94
C ARG A 8 39.38 20.38 -27.51
N GLU A 9 38.84 21.25 -26.66
CA GLU A 9 39.06 21.20 -25.22
C GLU A 9 38.55 19.85 -24.71
N SER A 10 39.44 19.14 -24.01
CA SER A 10 39.14 17.86 -23.40
C SER A 10 38.04 18.04 -22.37
N GLY A 11 36.90 17.39 -22.58
CA GLY A 11 35.80 17.36 -21.62
C GLY A 11 36.31 16.94 -20.24
N THR A 12 36.10 17.84 -19.28
CA THR A 12 36.41 17.69 -17.87
C THR A 12 35.77 16.39 -17.36
N GLY A 13 36.60 15.45 -16.91
CA GLY A 13 36.15 14.13 -16.47
C GLY A 13 35.13 14.22 -15.34
N LEU A 14 33.99 13.57 -15.54
CA LEU A 14 32.99 13.32 -14.51
C LEU A 14 33.56 12.31 -13.50
N VAL A 15 33.95 12.78 -12.32
CA VAL A 15 34.33 11.92 -11.20
C VAL A 15 33.06 11.61 -10.40
N VAL A 16 32.53 10.40 -10.56
CA VAL A 16 31.37 9.91 -9.78
C VAL A 16 31.89 9.22 -8.52
N GLY A 17 31.95 9.95 -7.41
CA GLY A 17 32.25 9.41 -6.09
C GLY A 17 30.99 9.12 -5.29
N GLY A 18 30.40 7.93 -5.45
CA GLY A 18 29.28 7.47 -4.62
C GLY A 18 29.74 6.84 -3.32
N VAL A 19 30.14 7.64 -2.33
CA VAL A 19 30.74 7.12 -1.07
C VAL A 19 29.69 6.71 -0.02
N GLY A 20 28.43 7.13 -0.16
CA GLY A 20 27.42 6.95 0.90
C GLY A 20 26.85 5.53 1.06
N GLY A 21 26.58 4.82 -0.05
CA GLY A 21 25.70 3.62 -0.04
C GLY A 21 26.28 2.42 0.68
N THR A 22 27.60 2.31 0.63
CA THR A 22 28.38 1.28 1.30
C THR A 22 28.29 1.38 2.82
N VAL A 23 28.28 2.59 3.39
CA VAL A 23 28.32 2.78 4.84
C VAL A 23 26.97 2.40 5.47
N VAL A 24 25.85 2.87 4.91
CA VAL A 24 24.52 2.57 5.47
C VAL A 24 24.13 1.10 5.27
N GLY A 25 24.46 0.52 4.09
CA GLY A 25 24.26 -0.91 3.83
C GLY A 25 25.04 -1.80 4.81
N THR A 26 26.25 -1.42 5.20
CA THR A 26 27.02 -2.15 6.22
C THR A 26 26.41 -2.06 7.61
N VAL A 27 25.88 -0.90 8.01
CA VAL A 27 25.23 -0.73 9.32
C VAL A 27 23.96 -1.59 9.42
N LEU A 28 23.11 -1.60 8.38
CA LEU A 28 21.92 -2.46 8.35
C LEU A 28 22.30 -3.95 8.35
N GLY A 29 23.34 -4.33 7.61
CA GLY A 29 23.84 -5.72 7.61
C GLY A 29 24.33 -6.17 8.99
N LEU A 30 25.03 -5.30 9.73
CA LEU A 30 25.49 -5.57 11.08
C LEU A 30 24.32 -5.67 12.07
N LEU A 31 23.32 -4.79 11.95
CA LEU A 31 22.09 -4.83 12.75
C LEU A 31 21.33 -6.15 12.51
N LEU A 32 21.12 -6.54 11.25
CA LEU A 32 20.44 -7.81 10.93
C LEU A 32 21.19 -9.03 11.47
N ALA A 33 22.53 -8.97 11.51
CA ALA A 33 23.36 -10.01 12.10
C ALA A 33 23.34 -10.01 13.64
N SER A 34 22.99 -8.89 14.28
CA SER A 34 22.89 -8.73 15.73
C SER A 34 21.47 -8.92 16.28
N LYS A 35 20.63 -9.70 15.58
CA LYS A 35 19.27 -10.02 16.04
C LYS A 35 19.31 -10.59 17.47
N PRO A 36 18.48 -10.08 18.40
CA PRO A 36 18.44 -10.59 19.76
C PRO A 36 17.97 -12.05 19.81
N ALA A 37 18.48 -12.80 20.77
CA ALA A 37 18.09 -14.19 21.01
C ALA A 37 16.58 -14.30 21.29
N GLU A 38 15.98 -15.45 20.98
CA GLU A 38 14.54 -15.64 21.16
C GLU A 38 14.08 -15.49 22.63
N ALA A 39 14.96 -15.85 23.57
CA ALA A 39 14.75 -15.68 25.01
C ALA A 39 14.98 -14.25 25.54
N ALA A 40 15.34 -13.28 24.68
CA ALA A 40 15.55 -11.89 25.09
C ALA A 40 14.26 -11.25 25.64
N PRO A 41 14.38 -10.33 26.61
CA PRO A 41 13.23 -9.60 27.13
C PRO A 41 12.53 -8.79 26.02
N PRO A 42 11.22 -8.53 26.14
CA PRO A 42 10.46 -7.79 25.12
C PRO A 42 11.02 -6.40 24.80
N GLU A 43 11.55 -5.67 25.78
CA GLU A 43 12.15 -4.34 25.58
C GLU A 43 13.36 -4.41 24.63
N ALA A 44 14.30 -5.33 24.85
CA ALA A 44 15.45 -5.50 23.98
C ALA A 44 15.08 -5.87 22.53
N LYS A 45 13.95 -6.58 22.34
CA LYS A 45 13.39 -6.86 21.01
C LYS A 45 12.80 -5.60 20.37
N TRP A 46 12.12 -4.76 21.15
CA TRP A 46 11.59 -3.49 20.69
C TRP A 46 12.69 -2.51 20.31
N ASP A 47 13.71 -2.34 21.16
CA ASP A 47 14.84 -1.46 20.88
C ASP A 47 15.60 -1.88 19.61
N TYR A 48 15.75 -3.19 19.40
CA TYR A 48 16.31 -3.74 18.18
C TYR A 48 15.48 -3.38 16.93
N LEU A 49 14.15 -3.50 17.01
CA LEU A 49 13.27 -3.15 15.89
C LEU A 49 13.30 -1.66 15.58
N VAL A 50 13.35 -0.80 16.61
CA VAL A 50 13.50 0.65 16.45
C VAL A 50 14.81 0.99 15.74
N GLN A 51 15.94 0.40 16.16
CA GLN A 51 17.24 0.61 15.51
C GLN A 51 17.24 0.13 14.04
N CYS A 52 16.58 -0.99 13.75
CA CYS A 52 16.40 -1.45 12.36
C CYS A 52 15.59 -0.45 11.53
N GLN A 53 14.51 0.09 12.09
CA GLN A 53 13.67 1.07 11.42
C GLN A 53 14.44 2.38 11.14
N GLU A 54 15.22 2.88 12.09
CA GLU A 54 16.07 4.07 11.90
C GLU A 54 17.11 3.86 10.79
N ALA A 55 17.77 2.69 10.77
CA ALA A 55 18.73 2.35 9.73
C ALA A 55 18.08 2.25 8.34
N ILE A 56 16.86 1.72 8.25
CA ILE A 56 16.09 1.67 7.00
C ILE A 56 15.72 3.08 6.54
N ILE A 57 15.26 3.96 7.44
CA ILE A 57 14.92 5.35 7.12
C ILE A 57 16.16 6.08 6.57
N ALA A 58 17.33 5.91 7.20
CA ALA A 58 18.57 6.49 6.72
C ALA A 58 18.96 5.99 5.32
N LEU A 59 18.79 4.68 5.05
CA LEU A 59 19.06 4.11 3.73
C LEU A 59 18.13 4.67 2.65
N LEU A 60 16.84 4.82 2.98
CA LEU A 60 15.85 5.38 2.07
C LEU A 60 16.16 6.85 1.75
N GLN A 61 16.53 7.65 2.75
CA GLN A 61 16.95 9.03 2.53
C GLN A 61 18.15 9.10 1.56
N GLN A 62 19.12 8.22 1.76
CA GLN A 62 20.30 8.19 0.92
C GLN A 62 19.99 7.76 -0.53
N ALA A 63 19.01 6.87 -0.72
CA ALA A 63 18.51 6.50 -2.04
C ALA A 63 17.79 7.67 -2.72
N VAL A 64 17.01 8.47 -1.96
CA VAL A 64 16.39 9.71 -2.46
C VAL A 64 17.45 10.70 -2.93
N ASP A 65 18.50 10.94 -2.13
CA ASP A 65 19.58 11.86 -2.47
C ASP A 65 20.37 11.37 -3.70
N GLY A 66 20.62 10.06 -3.78
CA GLY A 66 21.23 9.42 -4.94
C GLY A 66 20.40 9.58 -6.21
N ASN A 67 19.08 9.39 -6.12
CA ASN A 67 18.15 9.59 -7.22
C ASN A 67 18.11 11.05 -7.68
N ALA A 68 18.06 12.01 -6.75
CA ALA A 68 18.12 13.43 -7.08
C ALA A 68 19.42 13.79 -7.83
N THR A 69 20.55 13.21 -7.40
CA THR A 69 21.84 13.38 -8.05
C THR A 69 21.84 12.79 -9.47
N MET A 70 21.31 11.58 -9.64
CA MET A 70 21.19 10.95 -10.97
C MET A 70 20.29 11.76 -11.90
N ILE A 71 19.16 12.27 -11.42
CA ILE A 71 18.27 13.15 -12.21
C ILE A 71 19.03 14.39 -12.67
N SER A 72 19.78 15.04 -11.79
CA SER A 72 20.59 16.21 -12.14
C SER A 72 21.64 15.89 -13.21
N LEU A 73 22.37 14.78 -13.07
CA LEU A 73 23.37 14.34 -14.04
C LEU A 73 22.75 13.99 -15.40
N LEU A 74 21.58 13.34 -15.40
CA LEU A 74 20.84 13.05 -16.63
C LEU A 74 20.40 14.34 -17.32
N GLN A 75 19.84 15.31 -16.58
CA GLN A 75 19.49 16.62 -17.14
C GLN A 75 20.69 17.33 -17.75
N GLN A 76 21.85 17.31 -17.09
CA GLN A 76 23.10 17.87 -17.64
C GLN A 76 23.56 17.16 -18.92
N LEU A 77 23.42 15.83 -18.97
CA LEU A 77 23.76 15.03 -20.15
C LEU A 77 22.81 15.32 -21.33
N LEU A 78 21.49 15.48 -21.08
CA LEU A 78 20.53 15.89 -22.10
C LEU A 78 20.87 17.27 -22.68
N VAL A 79 21.19 18.25 -21.82
CA VAL A 79 21.63 19.59 -22.24
C VAL A 79 22.89 19.50 -23.12
N ALA A 80 23.87 18.68 -22.73
CA ALA A 80 25.09 18.47 -23.51
C ALA A 80 24.84 17.81 -24.89
N GLN A 81 23.75 17.07 -25.03
CA GLN A 81 23.29 16.50 -26.31
C GLN A 81 22.44 17.48 -27.14
N GLY A 82 22.26 18.72 -26.69
CA GLY A 82 21.45 19.73 -27.38
C GLY A 82 19.93 19.55 -27.20
N VAL A 83 19.51 18.72 -26.25
CA VAL A 83 18.10 18.53 -25.89
C VAL A 83 17.76 19.47 -24.73
N SER A 84 16.77 20.35 -24.92
CA SER A 84 16.27 21.19 -23.83
C SER A 84 15.56 20.32 -22.78
N PRO A 85 15.94 20.38 -21.50
CA PRO A 85 15.29 19.64 -20.43
C PRO A 85 13.92 20.23 -20.04
N GLU A 86 13.53 21.37 -20.61
CA GLU A 86 12.17 21.91 -20.48
C GLU A 86 11.16 20.93 -21.09
N GLY A 87 10.56 20.10 -20.24
CA GLY A 87 9.50 19.16 -20.60
C GLY A 87 9.72 17.71 -20.17
N VAL A 88 10.91 17.33 -19.68
CA VAL A 88 11.12 15.98 -19.11
C VAL A 88 10.95 16.03 -17.60
N GLU A 89 9.69 16.18 -17.15
CA GLU A 89 9.36 15.76 -15.80
C GLU A 89 9.51 14.24 -15.74
N VAL A 90 10.56 13.75 -15.06
CA VAL A 90 10.61 12.35 -14.62
C VAL A 90 9.69 12.23 -13.41
N THR A 91 8.40 12.27 -13.67
CA THR A 91 7.38 12.02 -12.65
C THR A 91 7.26 10.51 -12.51
N VAL A 92 7.76 9.95 -11.41
CA VAL A 92 7.42 8.58 -11.02
C VAL A 92 5.96 8.59 -10.57
N GLN A 93 5.03 8.62 -11.53
CA GLN A 93 3.62 8.45 -11.25
C GLN A 93 3.33 6.96 -11.11
N THR A 94 3.33 6.46 -9.88
CA THR A 94 2.44 5.32 -9.60
C THR A 94 1.03 5.87 -9.71
N LYS A 95 0.42 5.76 -10.91
CA LYS A 95 -0.94 6.25 -11.14
C LYS A 95 -1.83 5.50 -10.16
N TRP A 96 -2.38 6.22 -9.19
CA TRP A 96 -3.31 5.67 -8.21
C TRP A 96 -4.60 5.36 -8.94
N VAL A 97 -4.81 4.10 -9.33
CA VAL A 97 -5.97 3.68 -10.11
C VAL A 97 -6.81 2.76 -9.26
N ALA A 98 -8.10 3.08 -9.14
CA ALA A 98 -9.06 2.15 -8.56
C ALA A 98 -9.32 1.02 -9.55
N LYS A 99 -9.20 -0.23 -9.09
CA LYS A 99 -9.72 -1.40 -9.79
C LYS A 99 -11.24 -1.31 -9.87
N GLU A 100 -11.82 -1.95 -10.87
CA GLU A 100 -13.27 -2.16 -10.93
C GLU A 100 -13.81 -2.81 -9.64
N PRO A 101 -14.99 -2.38 -9.15
CA PRO A 101 -15.60 -2.96 -7.95
C PRO A 101 -15.79 -4.47 -8.09
N GLU A 102 -15.30 -5.20 -7.09
CA GLU A 102 -15.46 -6.64 -6.98
C GLU A 102 -16.63 -6.96 -6.05
N VAL A 103 -17.67 -7.61 -6.58
CA VAL A 103 -18.82 -8.06 -5.79
C VAL A 103 -18.43 -9.32 -5.00
N ILE A 104 -18.69 -9.30 -3.70
CA ILE A 104 -18.39 -10.39 -2.77
C ILE A 104 -19.62 -11.00 -2.12
N PHE A 105 -20.77 -10.34 -2.21
CA PHE A 105 -22.07 -10.86 -1.79
C PHE A 105 -23.16 -10.21 -2.64
N ASP A 106 -24.06 -11.01 -3.20
CA ASP A 106 -25.19 -10.50 -3.99
C ASP A 106 -26.37 -11.46 -3.94
N ARG A 107 -27.14 -11.42 -2.85
CA ARG A 107 -28.30 -12.29 -2.65
C ARG A 107 -29.26 -11.76 -1.59
N ALA A 108 -30.45 -12.36 -1.56
CA ALA A 108 -31.43 -12.13 -0.51
C ALA A 108 -30.99 -12.81 0.79
N ILE A 109 -31.35 -12.19 1.92
CA ILE A 109 -31.26 -12.79 3.24
C ILE A 109 -32.70 -12.97 3.72
N THR A 110 -33.09 -14.20 4.08
CA THR A 110 -34.48 -14.55 4.43
C THR A 110 -34.60 -15.09 5.86
N SER A 111 -33.56 -14.91 6.67
CA SER A 111 -33.49 -15.39 8.05
C SER A 111 -32.73 -14.40 8.92
N ALA A 112 -33.08 -14.34 10.21
CA ALA A 112 -32.28 -13.66 11.21
C ALA A 112 -31.03 -14.52 11.48
N ALA A 113 -29.91 -14.13 10.88
CA ALA A 113 -28.69 -14.92 10.91
C ALA A 113 -27.45 -14.05 10.72
N THR A 114 -26.31 -14.61 11.09
CA THR A 114 -25.01 -14.11 10.73
C THR A 114 -24.48 -14.94 9.55
N VAL A 115 -24.15 -14.27 8.46
CA VAL A 115 -23.64 -14.89 7.23
C VAL A 115 -22.36 -14.19 6.78
N ASP A 116 -21.36 -14.98 6.42
CA ASP A 116 -20.15 -14.46 5.79
C ASP A 116 -20.41 -14.22 4.29
N ALA A 117 -19.70 -13.25 3.71
CA ALA A 117 -19.72 -13.02 2.26
C ALA A 117 -19.16 -14.25 1.51
N ASP A 118 -19.44 -14.33 0.21
CA ASP A 118 -19.16 -15.54 -0.58
C ASP A 118 -17.65 -15.78 -0.77
N LYS A 119 -16.83 -14.73 -0.61
CA LYS A 119 -15.36 -14.79 -0.68
C LYS A 119 -14.71 -13.63 0.09
N MET A 120 -13.44 -13.81 0.43
CA MET A 120 -12.59 -12.71 0.87
C MET A 120 -11.83 -12.11 -0.32
N VAL A 121 -11.54 -10.82 -0.24
CA VAL A 121 -10.81 -10.07 -1.25
C VAL A 121 -9.33 -10.11 -0.93
N ASN A 122 -8.51 -10.45 -1.93
CA ASN A 122 -7.07 -10.37 -1.82
C ASN A 122 -6.61 -8.90 -1.89
N TRP A 123 -6.14 -8.37 -0.76
CA TRP A 123 -5.65 -7.00 -0.58
C TRP A 123 -4.12 -6.93 -0.42
N THR A 124 -3.39 -7.99 -0.80
CA THR A 124 -1.92 -8.04 -0.65
C THR A 124 -1.14 -6.99 -1.46
N LYS A 125 -1.75 -6.45 -2.53
CA LYS A 125 -1.14 -5.45 -3.42
C LYS A 125 -1.85 -4.10 -3.41
N GLY A 126 -2.96 -3.98 -2.69
CA GLY A 126 -3.72 -2.73 -2.67
C GLY A 126 -3.14 -1.74 -1.68
N LYS A 127 -3.32 -0.46 -1.97
CA LYS A 127 -2.94 0.64 -1.07
C LYS A 127 -4.10 1.07 -0.18
N ARG A 128 -5.31 1.14 -0.74
CA ARG A 128 -6.55 1.42 -0.01
C ARG A 128 -7.66 0.49 -0.46
N LEU A 129 -8.57 0.22 0.46
CA LEU A 129 -9.74 -0.61 0.24
C LEU A 129 -10.97 0.13 0.77
N VAL A 130 -12.05 0.11 -0.01
CA VAL A 130 -13.36 0.62 0.40
C VAL A 130 -14.39 -0.45 0.10
N ILE A 131 -15.20 -0.75 1.10
CA ILE A 131 -16.35 -1.64 0.99
C ILE A 131 -17.58 -0.78 0.81
N ARG A 132 -18.39 -1.09 -0.20
CA ARG A 132 -19.67 -0.45 -0.45
C ARG A 132 -20.77 -1.49 -0.32
N VAL A 133 -21.78 -1.15 0.47
CA VAL A 133 -22.96 -1.97 0.71
C VAL A 133 -24.18 -1.24 0.20
N GLU A 134 -24.99 -1.94 -0.58
CA GLU A 134 -26.30 -1.47 -1.06
C GLU A 134 -27.35 -2.48 -0.62
N SER A 135 -28.32 -2.01 0.17
CA SER A 135 -29.40 -2.83 0.68
C SER A 135 -30.71 -2.46 0.00
N LEU A 136 -31.36 -3.44 -0.59
CA LEU A 136 -32.78 -3.38 -0.95
C LEU A 136 -33.66 -4.15 0.06
N LEU A 137 -33.06 -4.63 1.15
CA LEU A 137 -33.78 -5.34 2.22
C LEU A 137 -34.78 -4.39 2.92
N ASP A 138 -35.86 -4.97 3.43
CA ASP A 138 -36.87 -4.28 4.24
C ASP A 138 -36.51 -4.18 5.73
N GLU A 139 -35.38 -4.76 6.12
CA GLU A 139 -34.84 -4.73 7.49
C GLU A 139 -33.38 -4.26 7.48
N ASP A 140 -32.94 -3.73 8.62
CA ASP A 140 -31.56 -3.30 8.85
C ASP A 140 -30.61 -4.50 8.93
N CYS A 141 -29.36 -4.30 8.53
CA CYS A 141 -28.30 -5.31 8.69
C CYS A 141 -26.98 -4.67 9.14
N ASP A 142 -26.28 -5.36 10.03
CA ASP A 142 -24.96 -4.94 10.51
C ASP A 142 -23.86 -5.55 9.66
N ILE A 143 -22.88 -4.73 9.32
CA ILE A 143 -21.77 -5.05 8.45
C ILE A 143 -20.49 -4.99 9.29
N GLN A 144 -19.92 -6.16 9.57
CA GLN A 144 -18.64 -6.32 10.24
C GLN A 144 -17.57 -6.66 9.19
N VAL A 145 -16.54 -5.83 9.08
CA VAL A 145 -15.38 -6.17 8.24
C VAL A 145 -14.51 -7.19 8.97
N VAL A 146 -13.98 -8.18 8.26
CA VAL A 146 -13.12 -9.22 8.85
C VAL A 146 -11.84 -9.39 8.04
N GLY A 147 -10.73 -9.64 8.74
CA GLY A 147 -9.42 -9.82 8.15
C GLY A 147 -8.82 -11.19 8.45
N ASN A 148 -8.06 -11.73 7.51
CA ASN A 148 -7.29 -12.95 7.71
C ASN A 148 -5.99 -12.96 6.89
N ILE A 149 -5.04 -13.80 7.30
CA ILE A 149 -3.79 -14.05 6.58
C ILE A 149 -3.95 -15.11 5.48
N THR A 150 -5.05 -15.87 5.51
CA THR A 150 -5.43 -16.85 4.48
C THR A 150 -6.78 -16.52 3.87
N ASP A 151 -7.01 -16.92 2.63
CA ASP A 151 -8.27 -16.71 1.90
C ASP A 151 -9.40 -17.63 2.41
N ASN A 152 -9.82 -17.44 3.67
CA ASN A 152 -10.97 -18.09 4.27
C ASN A 152 -11.39 -17.37 5.57
N TYR A 153 -12.64 -17.59 5.98
CA TYR A 153 -13.20 -17.01 7.20
C TYR A 153 -12.80 -17.73 8.50
N TYR A 154 -12.10 -18.86 8.43
CA TYR A 154 -11.72 -19.61 9.62
C TYR A 154 -10.69 -18.83 10.44
N LEU A 155 -11.03 -18.53 11.69
CA LEU A 155 -10.24 -17.68 12.59
C LEU A 155 -9.98 -16.26 12.03
N ALA A 156 -10.85 -15.78 11.14
CA ALA A 156 -10.81 -14.38 10.73
C ALA A 156 -11.06 -13.45 11.92
N THR A 157 -10.32 -12.36 11.97
CA THR A 157 -10.39 -11.36 13.04
C THR A 157 -11.31 -10.22 12.63
N ASP A 158 -12.15 -9.77 13.55
CA ASP A 158 -13.03 -8.64 13.32
C ASP A 158 -12.24 -7.33 13.30
N ILE A 159 -12.47 -6.51 12.27
CA ILE A 159 -11.85 -5.20 12.08
C ILE A 159 -12.90 -4.12 12.35
N PRO A 160 -12.77 -3.33 13.42
CA PRO A 160 -13.74 -2.27 13.71
C PRO A 160 -13.69 -1.14 12.67
N PRO A 161 -14.79 -0.38 12.47
CA PRO A 161 -16.07 -0.47 13.16
C PRO A 161 -17.06 -1.48 12.53
N VAL A 162 -18.05 -1.90 13.32
CA VAL A 162 -19.30 -2.46 12.79
C VAL A 162 -20.16 -1.30 12.34
N GLU A 163 -20.68 -1.37 11.11
CA GLU A 163 -21.54 -0.34 10.55
C GLU A 163 -22.92 -0.92 10.23
N THR A 164 -23.97 -0.21 10.62
CA THR A 164 -25.35 -0.60 10.29
C THR A 164 -25.73 -0.07 8.91
N CYS A 165 -26.11 -0.97 8.01
CA CYS A 165 -26.79 -0.62 6.77
C CYS A 165 -28.30 -0.67 6.99
N LEU A 166 -28.93 0.51 6.98
CA LEU A 166 -30.38 0.64 7.14
C LEU A 166 -31.15 -0.06 6.01
N ALA A 167 -32.40 -0.42 6.27
CA ALA A 167 -33.36 -0.92 5.30
C ALA A 167 -33.45 0.03 4.09
N HIS A 168 -33.44 -0.54 2.89
CA HIS A 168 -33.40 0.20 1.61
C HIS A 168 -32.28 1.26 1.51
N GLY A 169 -31.22 1.09 2.30
CA GLY A 169 -30.13 2.04 2.45
C GLY A 169 -28.86 1.64 1.72
N HIS A 170 -27.82 2.42 1.98
CA HIS A 170 -26.46 2.12 1.56
C HIS A 170 -25.48 2.60 2.63
N THR A 171 -24.32 1.96 2.70
CA THR A 171 -23.22 2.42 3.54
C THR A 171 -21.89 2.14 2.84
N SER A 172 -20.83 2.80 3.30
CA SER A 172 -19.47 2.58 2.82
C SER A 172 -18.50 2.56 3.98
N ILE A 173 -17.64 1.54 4.01
CA ILE A 173 -16.67 1.33 5.08
C ILE A 173 -15.27 1.44 4.47
N GLY A 174 -14.49 2.41 4.95
CA GLY A 174 -13.07 2.54 4.64
C GLY A 174 -12.24 2.03 5.81
N LEU A 175 -11.19 1.27 5.52
CA LEU A 175 -10.28 0.79 6.55
C LEU A 175 -9.26 1.86 6.95
N ALA A 176 -8.90 1.87 8.23
CA ALA A 176 -7.75 2.63 8.70
C ALA A 176 -6.45 2.06 8.09
N TRP A 177 -5.38 2.84 8.13
CA TRP A 177 -4.11 2.41 7.52
C TRP A 177 -3.53 1.19 8.25
N ASP A 178 -3.57 1.22 9.57
CA ASP A 178 -3.02 0.21 10.47
C ASP A 178 -3.82 -1.09 10.53
N ASP A 179 -5.09 -1.08 10.12
CA ASP A 179 -5.98 -2.25 10.04
C ASP A 179 -5.72 -3.10 8.78
N TRP A 180 -4.46 -3.50 8.57
CA TRP A 180 -4.05 -4.23 7.39
C TRP A 180 -4.10 -5.75 7.58
N PHE A 181 -4.80 -6.43 6.66
CA PHE A 181 -4.79 -7.88 6.52
C PHE A 181 -4.67 -8.30 5.04
N PRO A 182 -3.97 -9.40 4.72
CA PRO A 182 -3.83 -9.89 3.34
C PRO A 182 -5.15 -10.19 2.63
N PHE A 183 -6.13 -10.72 3.37
CA PHE A 183 -7.47 -11.05 2.87
C PHE A 183 -8.51 -10.33 3.72
N ILE A 184 -9.42 -9.63 3.06
CA ILE A 184 -10.50 -8.85 3.70
C ILE A 184 -11.85 -9.39 3.24
N GLY A 185 -12.71 -9.74 4.19
CA GLY A 185 -14.08 -10.15 3.94
C GLY A 185 -15.06 -9.29 4.72
N VAL A 186 -16.34 -9.63 4.57
CA VAL A 186 -17.44 -9.03 5.33
C VAL A 186 -18.26 -10.14 5.97
N ARG A 187 -18.72 -9.91 7.19
CA ARG A 187 -19.73 -10.68 7.90
C ARG A 187 -20.97 -9.81 8.10
N ILE A 188 -22.10 -10.32 7.68
CA ILE A 188 -23.39 -9.63 7.69
C ILE A 188 -24.24 -10.24 8.78
N THR A 189 -24.82 -9.43 9.65
CA THR A 189 -25.74 -9.88 10.68
C THR A 189 -27.10 -9.22 10.50
N THR A 190 -28.15 -10.02 10.37
CA THR A 190 -29.54 -9.57 10.37
C THR A 190 -30.19 -10.00 11.69
N ALA A 191 -30.61 -9.02 12.50
CA ALA A 191 -31.29 -9.31 13.77
C ALA A 191 -32.73 -9.81 13.55
N ILE A 192 -33.38 -9.30 12.49
CA ILE A 192 -34.74 -9.66 12.06
C ILE A 192 -34.62 -10.26 10.66
N ALA A 193 -35.41 -11.31 10.38
CA ALA A 193 -35.42 -11.94 9.06
C ALA A 193 -36.07 -11.01 8.03
N PRO A 194 -35.33 -10.53 7.01
CA PRO A 194 -35.93 -9.72 5.95
C PRO A 194 -36.96 -10.55 5.18
N THR A 195 -38.05 -9.92 4.75
CA THR A 195 -39.09 -10.60 3.97
C THR A 195 -38.93 -10.36 2.47
N SER A 196 -38.16 -9.35 2.09
CA SER A 196 -37.90 -9.00 0.69
C SER A 196 -36.56 -8.29 0.50
N GLY A 197 -36.13 -8.17 -0.76
CA GLY A 197 -34.94 -7.42 -1.13
C GLY A 197 -33.69 -8.26 -1.37
N LEU A 198 -32.66 -7.59 -1.85
CA LEU A 198 -31.33 -8.11 -2.11
C LEU A 198 -30.31 -7.23 -1.38
N LEU A 199 -29.25 -7.83 -0.88
CA LEU A 199 -28.11 -7.11 -0.36
C LEU A 199 -26.93 -7.34 -1.29
N THR A 200 -26.31 -6.26 -1.74
CA THR A 200 -25.13 -6.29 -2.60
C THR A 200 -23.96 -5.65 -1.85
N VAL A 201 -22.87 -6.41 -1.70
CA VAL A 201 -21.62 -5.94 -1.11
C VAL A 201 -20.53 -6.00 -2.17
N SER A 202 -19.89 -4.87 -2.39
CA SER A 202 -18.81 -4.70 -3.36
C SER A 202 -17.58 -4.06 -2.70
N VAL A 203 -16.41 -4.38 -3.24
CA VAL A 203 -15.13 -3.89 -2.72
C VAL A 203 -14.34 -3.26 -3.83
N VAL A 204 -13.83 -2.05 -3.59
CA VAL A 204 -12.95 -1.32 -4.50
C VAL A 204 -11.58 -1.23 -3.88
N ILE A 205 -10.55 -1.60 -4.66
CA ILE A 205 -9.15 -1.51 -4.27
C ILE A 205 -8.48 -0.44 -5.11
N GLN A 206 -7.74 0.44 -4.46
CA GLN A 206 -6.84 1.39 -5.11
C GLN A 206 -5.42 0.81 -5.13
N GLU A 207 -4.83 0.73 -6.32
CA GLU A 207 -3.46 0.23 -6.57
C GLU A 207 -2.51 1.39 -6.97
#